data_AF-A0AAD7MGM5-F1
#
_entry.id   AF-A0AAD7MGM5-F1
#
_cell.length_a   1.000
_cell.length_b   1.000
_cell.length_c   1.000
_cell.angle_alpha   90.00
_cell.angle_beta   90.00
_cell.angle_gamma   90.00
#
_symmetry.space_group_name_H-M   'P 1'
#
loop_
_entity.id
_entity.type
_entity.pdbx_description
1 polymer ?
#
loop_
_entity_poly.entity_id
_entity_poly.type
_entity_poly.pdbx_seq_one_letter_code
_entity_poly.pdbx_strand_id
1 'polypeptide(L)'
;STRDFMWRCLHQAYKIGGYWRNIPTYEHYAVCQHCNVDESMEHVLLECSAPGQEVLWRLAQKLWEMKGYQWPEMNLGRIFACSLADVKNEDGKSDQGANRFFRILISETAHQIWKSRCTRVIDRGNDPTRYATEAELHNKWLHCINSRLRTDALLTDTKKYGSRALNIRKVMNTWNGVLKDPENLPDIWVWQSGFLVGIPPLRPTGRNQ
;
A
#
# COMPACT_ATOMS: atom_id res chain seq x y z
N SER A 1 -1.05 4.39 -12.27
CA SER A 1 -1.43 3.14 -11.58
C SER A 1 -0.27 2.65 -10.71
N THR A 2 -0.47 1.71 -9.79
CA THR A 2 0.61 1.15 -8.95
C THR A 2 1.71 0.48 -9.77
N ARG A 3 1.37 -0.12 -10.92
CA ARG A 3 2.35 -0.64 -11.88
C ARG A 3 3.26 0.46 -12.45
N ASP A 4 2.67 1.59 -12.84
CA ASP A 4 3.43 2.72 -13.40
C ASP A 4 4.33 3.33 -12.33
N PHE A 5 3.87 3.36 -11.08
CA PHE A 5 4.70 3.77 -9.94
C PHE A 5 5.95 2.91 -9.81
N MET A 6 5.78 1.58 -9.75
CA MET A 6 6.91 0.65 -9.65
C MET A 6 7.88 0.79 -10.83
N TRP A 7 7.35 0.90 -12.05
CA TRP A 7 8.17 1.09 -13.24
C TRP A 7 8.96 2.40 -13.16
N ARG A 8 8.34 3.51 -12.75
CA ARG A 8 9.00 4.81 -12.62
C ARG A 8 10.06 4.80 -11.52
N CYS A 9 9.84 4.12 -10.40
CA CYS A 9 10.84 3.95 -9.35
C CYS A 9 12.09 3.23 -9.88
N LEU A 10 11.90 2.09 -10.57
CA LEU A 10 13.00 1.30 -11.13
C LEU A 10 13.81 2.05 -12.19
N HIS A 11 13.18 2.95 -12.94
CA HIS A 11 13.83 3.74 -13.99
C HIS A 11 14.25 5.13 -13.52
N GLN A 12 14.19 5.41 -12.20
CA GLN A 12 14.51 6.72 -11.62
C GLN A 12 13.77 7.89 -12.30
N ALA A 13 12.54 7.64 -12.75
CA ALA A 13 11.74 8.57 -13.55
C ALA A 13 10.88 9.53 -12.70
N TYR A 14 11.08 9.54 -11.38
CA TYR A 14 10.43 10.48 -10.48
C TYR A 14 11.30 11.70 -10.20
N LYS A 15 10.66 12.87 -10.09
CA LYS A 15 11.32 14.12 -9.70
C LYS A 15 11.56 14.12 -8.19
N ILE A 16 12.73 13.66 -7.77
CA ILE A 16 13.13 13.55 -6.36
C ILE A 16 14.62 13.87 -6.20
N GLY A 17 15.00 14.39 -5.03
CA GLY A 17 16.40 14.57 -4.67
C GLY A 17 17.15 15.45 -5.65
N GLY A 18 18.28 14.94 -6.14
CA GLY A 18 19.19 15.64 -7.06
C GLY A 18 18.52 16.26 -8.30
N TYR A 19 17.40 15.71 -8.78
CA TYR A 19 16.64 16.30 -9.89
C TYR A 19 16.30 17.79 -9.64
N TRP A 20 15.92 18.13 -8.41
CA TRP A 20 15.46 19.48 -8.06
C TRP A 20 16.60 20.49 -7.90
N ARG A 21 17.83 20.03 -7.62
CA ARG A 21 19.00 20.92 -7.44
C ARG A 21 19.31 21.74 -8.69
N ASN A 22 18.94 21.24 -9.86
CA ASN A 22 19.21 21.88 -11.14
C ASN A 22 18.05 22.77 -11.60
N ILE A 23 17.03 23.00 -10.76
CA ILE A 23 15.86 23.81 -11.10
C ILE A 23 15.87 25.06 -10.21
N PRO A 24 16.17 26.24 -10.78
CA PRO A 24 16.15 27.50 -10.06
C PRO A 24 14.84 27.69 -9.28
N THR A 25 14.93 28.15 -8.04
CA THR A 25 13.80 28.40 -7.09
C THR A 25 13.13 27.16 -6.48
N TYR A 26 13.47 25.95 -6.93
CA TYR A 26 12.87 24.69 -6.47
C TYR A 26 13.88 23.73 -5.82
N GLU A 27 15.11 24.18 -5.59
CA GLU A 27 16.22 23.37 -5.05
C GLU A 27 15.91 22.81 -3.66
N HIS A 28 15.06 23.49 -2.91
CA HIS A 28 14.59 23.06 -1.58
C HIS A 28 13.85 21.71 -1.60
N TYR A 29 13.34 21.26 -2.75
CA TYR A 29 12.75 19.92 -2.90
C TYR A 29 13.77 18.80 -3.07
N ALA A 30 15.07 19.11 -3.14
CA ALA A 30 16.12 18.10 -3.18
C ALA A 30 16.36 17.43 -1.82
N VAL A 31 15.94 18.10 -0.74
CA VAL A 31 16.10 17.64 0.63
C VAL A 31 14.75 17.40 1.27
N CYS A 32 14.64 16.38 2.11
CA CYS A 32 13.47 16.20 2.95
C CYS A 32 13.50 17.25 4.05
N GLN A 33 12.65 18.29 3.95
CA GLN A 33 12.64 19.40 4.91
C GLN A 33 12.27 18.97 6.34
N HIS A 34 11.66 17.80 6.52
CA HIS A 34 11.37 17.25 7.85
C HIS A 34 12.59 16.58 8.49
N CYS A 35 13.35 15.80 7.71
CA CYS A 35 14.47 15.00 8.21
C CYS A 35 15.83 15.69 8.00
N ASN A 36 15.87 16.76 7.20
CA ASN A 36 17.06 17.49 6.79
C ASN A 36 18.16 16.61 6.16
N VAL A 37 17.75 15.65 5.33
CA VAL A 37 18.64 14.77 4.54
C VAL A 37 18.28 14.85 3.07
N ASP A 38 19.19 14.43 2.20
CA ASP A 38 18.93 14.28 0.78
C ASP A 38 17.76 13.35 0.53
N GLU A 39 16.78 13.82 -0.24
CA GLU A 39 15.58 13.03 -0.46
C GLU A 39 15.81 11.98 -1.54
N SER A 40 15.68 10.70 -1.18
CA SER A 40 15.80 9.56 -2.09
C SER A 40 14.53 8.70 -2.04
N MET A 41 14.36 7.79 -3.00
CA MET A 41 13.23 6.84 -2.95
C MET A 41 13.35 5.91 -1.73
N GLU A 42 14.56 5.56 -1.33
CA GLU A 42 14.82 4.80 -0.09
C GLU A 42 14.35 5.59 1.12
N HIS A 43 14.77 6.85 1.23
CA HIS A 43 14.35 7.73 2.31
C HIS A 43 12.83 7.82 2.40
N VAL A 44 12.17 8.13 1.28
CA VAL A 44 10.71 8.29 1.25
C VAL A 44 9.98 7.02 1.65
N LEU A 45 10.44 5.84 1.19
CA LEU A 45 9.74 4.59 1.41
C LEU A 45 10.09 3.91 2.73
N LEU A 46 11.30 4.12 3.28
CA LEU A 46 11.82 3.29 4.36
C LEU A 46 12.32 4.07 5.59
N GLU A 47 12.75 5.33 5.43
CA GLU A 47 13.53 6.02 6.47
C GLU A 47 12.89 7.33 6.96
N CYS A 48 11.96 7.92 6.19
CA CYS A 48 11.41 9.23 6.48
C CYS A 48 10.61 9.22 7.79
N SER A 49 11.04 10.02 8.77
CA SER A 49 10.41 10.15 10.08
C SER A 49 9.13 11.00 10.08
N ALA A 50 8.73 11.52 8.94
CA ALA A 50 7.52 12.32 8.85
C ALA A 50 6.26 11.44 8.95
N PRO A 51 5.12 12.00 9.39
CA PRO A 51 3.87 11.26 9.47
C PRO A 51 3.51 10.64 8.11
N GLY A 52 3.38 9.31 8.07
CA GLY A 52 3.06 8.59 6.84
C GLY A 52 3.72 7.23 6.77
N GLN A 53 5.01 7.22 6.45
CA GLN A 53 5.75 6.00 6.09
C GLN A 53 5.59 4.90 7.15
N GLU A 54 5.89 5.20 8.41
CA GLU A 54 5.82 4.23 9.52
C GLU A 54 4.40 3.72 9.74
N VAL A 55 3.42 4.64 9.78
CA VAL A 55 2.00 4.31 9.98
C VAL A 55 1.51 3.33 8.91
N LEU A 56 1.86 3.60 7.65
CA LEU A 56 1.40 2.80 6.52
C LEU A 56 2.07 1.42 6.48
N TRP A 57 3.37 1.32 6.81
CA TRP A 57 4.01 0.01 6.95
C TRP A 57 3.50 -0.80 8.13
N ARG A 58 3.22 -0.16 9.26
CA ARG A 58 2.60 -0.82 10.42
C ARG A 58 1.25 -1.44 10.06
N LEU A 59 0.44 -0.74 9.26
CA LEU A 59 -0.84 -1.27 8.77
C LEU A 59 -0.65 -2.44 7.79
N ALA A 60 0.34 -2.35 6.90
CA ALA A 60 0.68 -3.43 6.00
C ALA A 60 1.17 -4.67 6.77
N GLN A 61 2.09 -4.49 7.71
CA GLN A 61 2.56 -5.54 8.60
C GLN A 61 1.40 -6.24 9.30
N LYS A 62 0.48 -5.47 9.90
CA LYS A 62 -0.69 -6.05 10.57
C LYS A 62 -1.53 -6.93 9.64
N LEU A 63 -1.83 -6.48 8.41
CA LEU A 63 -2.58 -7.34 7.46
C LEU A 63 -1.80 -8.57 7.02
N TRP A 64 -0.47 -8.46 6.90
CA TRP A 64 0.38 -9.59 6.53
C TRP A 64 0.43 -10.65 7.63
N GLU A 65 0.53 -10.22 8.89
CA GLU A 65 0.50 -11.11 10.04
C GLU A 65 -0.88 -11.76 10.22
N MET A 66 -1.97 -11.02 9.97
CA MET A 66 -3.32 -11.60 9.92
C MET A 66 -3.45 -12.71 8.87
N LYS A 67 -2.72 -12.60 7.75
CA LYS A 67 -2.67 -13.65 6.71
C LYS A 67 -2.01 -14.94 7.21
N GLY A 68 -1.29 -14.89 8.33
CA GLY A 68 -0.62 -16.04 8.95
C GLY A 68 0.89 -16.09 8.69
N TYR A 69 1.50 -15.01 8.22
CA TYR A 69 2.92 -14.99 7.85
C TYR A 69 3.71 -13.97 8.67
N GLN A 70 4.97 -14.29 8.96
CA GLN A 70 5.88 -13.34 9.60
C GLN A 70 6.21 -12.18 8.66
N TRP A 71 6.24 -10.97 9.21
CA TRP A 71 6.65 -9.78 8.46
C TRP A 71 8.13 -9.86 8.09
N PRO A 72 8.47 -9.77 6.79
CA PRO A 72 9.86 -9.75 6.39
C PRO A 72 10.49 -8.40 6.73
N GLU A 73 11.81 -8.40 6.91
CA GLU A 73 12.58 -7.15 6.87
C GLU A 73 12.28 -6.39 5.56
N MET A 74 12.18 -5.07 5.58
CA MET A 74 11.85 -4.31 4.37
C MET A 74 13.07 -3.54 3.86
N ASN A 75 13.33 -3.64 2.56
CA ASN A 75 14.34 -2.87 1.85
C ASN A 75 13.85 -2.56 0.42
N LEU A 76 14.52 -1.65 -0.29
CA LEU A 76 14.12 -1.25 -1.64
C LEU A 76 14.05 -2.44 -2.60
N GLY A 77 15.01 -3.36 -2.51
CA GLY A 77 15.05 -4.57 -3.33
C GLY A 77 13.78 -5.40 -3.16
N ARG A 78 13.33 -5.63 -1.92
CA ARG A 78 12.12 -6.39 -1.61
C ARG A 78 10.85 -5.66 -2.02
N ILE A 79 10.80 -4.33 -1.89
CA ILE A 79 9.67 -3.53 -2.40
C ILE A 79 9.58 -3.68 -3.92
N PHE A 80 10.67 -3.44 -4.64
CA PHE A 80 10.70 -3.46 -6.10
C PHE A 80 10.54 -4.86 -6.69
N ALA A 81 11.05 -5.89 -6.00
CA ALA A 81 10.89 -7.28 -6.35
C ALA A 81 9.67 -7.96 -5.70
N CYS A 82 8.72 -7.22 -5.12
CA CYS A 82 7.57 -7.83 -4.43
C CYS A 82 6.71 -8.72 -5.36
N SER A 83 6.79 -8.53 -6.68
CA SER A 83 6.15 -9.41 -7.67
C SER A 83 6.81 -10.77 -7.84
N LEU A 84 8.02 -10.95 -7.34
CA LEU A 84 8.82 -12.17 -7.36
C LEU A 84 8.83 -12.89 -6.01
N ALA A 85 7.95 -12.49 -5.08
CA ALA A 85 7.86 -13.13 -3.77
C ALA A 85 7.53 -14.63 -3.92
N ASP A 86 8.20 -15.45 -3.10
CA ASP A 86 8.02 -16.90 -3.03
C ASP A 86 7.89 -17.34 -1.57
N VAL A 87 6.78 -16.94 -0.97
CA VAL A 87 6.33 -17.32 0.37
C VAL A 87 5.99 -18.80 0.36
N LYS A 88 6.52 -19.52 1.36
CA LYS A 88 6.29 -20.94 1.56
C LYS A 88 5.18 -21.17 2.58
N ASN A 89 4.28 -22.11 2.28
CA ASN A 89 3.33 -22.62 3.26
C ASN A 89 4.02 -23.59 4.24
N GLU A 90 3.25 -24.14 5.18
CA GLU A 90 3.72 -25.10 6.19
C GLU A 90 4.34 -26.36 5.57
N ASP A 91 3.90 -26.77 4.37
CA ASP A 91 4.46 -27.90 3.63
C ASP A 91 5.74 -27.56 2.84
N GLY A 92 6.26 -26.33 2.94
CA GLY A 92 7.39 -25.85 2.16
C GLY A 92 7.09 -25.56 0.69
N LYS A 93 5.82 -25.60 0.27
CA LYS A 93 5.37 -25.30 -1.10
C LYS A 93 5.06 -23.81 -1.26
N SER A 94 5.18 -23.30 -2.47
CA SER A 94 4.90 -21.90 -2.77
C SER A 94 3.40 -21.58 -2.61
N ASP A 95 3.05 -20.68 -1.68
CA ASP A 95 1.69 -20.18 -1.52
C ASP A 95 1.40 -19.05 -2.51
N GLN A 96 0.76 -19.42 -3.61
CA GLN A 96 0.38 -18.49 -4.67
C GLN A 96 -0.60 -17.39 -4.21
N GLY A 97 -1.45 -17.69 -3.22
CA GLY A 97 -2.38 -16.72 -2.64
C GLY A 97 -1.64 -15.68 -1.82
N ALA A 98 -0.74 -16.13 -0.93
CA ALA A 98 0.13 -15.27 -0.14
C ALA A 98 1.07 -14.43 -1.01
N ASN A 99 1.70 -15.01 -2.03
CA ASN A 99 2.56 -14.29 -2.97
C ASN A 99 1.82 -13.16 -3.69
N ARG A 100 0.62 -13.45 -4.18
CA ARG A 100 -0.22 -12.44 -4.83
C ARG A 100 -0.65 -11.36 -3.85
N PHE A 101 -1.00 -11.73 -2.63
CA PHE A 101 -1.40 -10.78 -1.59
C PHE A 101 -0.22 -9.88 -1.19
N PHE A 102 0.97 -10.45 -0.97
CA PHE A 102 2.20 -9.71 -0.67
C PHE A 102 2.50 -8.66 -1.74
N ARG A 103 2.49 -9.07 -3.02
CA ARG A 103 2.69 -8.16 -4.15
C ARG A 103 1.71 -6.98 -4.11
N ILE A 104 0.42 -7.25 -3.89
CA ILE A 104 -0.60 -6.19 -3.80
C ILE A 104 -0.31 -5.28 -2.61
N LEU A 105 -0.14 -5.86 -1.43
CA LEU A 105 0.03 -5.15 -0.17
C LEU A 105 1.24 -4.22 -0.20
N ILE A 106 2.40 -4.74 -0.60
CA ILE A 106 3.65 -3.97 -0.64
C ILE A 106 3.59 -2.86 -1.68
N SER A 107 3.11 -3.17 -2.90
CA SER A 107 3.09 -2.18 -3.98
C SER A 107 2.06 -1.06 -3.74
N GLU A 108 0.86 -1.39 -3.24
CA GLU A 108 -0.14 -0.38 -2.89
C GLU A 108 0.31 0.48 -1.70
N THR A 109 0.97 -0.11 -0.70
CA THR A 109 1.51 0.62 0.45
C THR A 109 2.61 1.58 0.05
N ALA A 110 3.62 1.11 -0.72
CA ALA A 110 4.69 1.97 -1.21
C ALA A 110 4.16 3.14 -2.06
N HIS A 111 3.20 2.88 -2.94
CA HIS A 111 2.58 3.93 -3.75
C HIS A 111 1.76 4.89 -2.88
N GLN A 112 1.09 4.41 -1.84
CA GLN A 112 0.37 5.27 -0.89
C GLN A 112 1.33 6.15 -0.08
N ILE A 113 2.48 5.65 0.34
CA ILE A 113 3.54 6.43 0.99
C ILE A 113 4.03 7.54 0.04
N TRP A 114 4.34 7.19 -1.21
CA TRP A 114 4.71 8.17 -2.23
C TRP A 114 3.66 9.26 -2.41
N LYS A 115 2.38 8.88 -2.53
CA LYS A 115 1.26 9.84 -2.63
C LYS A 115 1.19 10.76 -1.41
N SER A 116 1.29 10.20 -0.19
CA SER A 116 1.31 10.98 1.05
C SER A 116 2.46 11.99 1.08
N ARG A 117 3.65 11.58 0.63
CA ARG A 117 4.81 12.46 0.46
C ARG A 117 4.52 13.56 -0.56
N CYS A 118 3.99 13.26 -1.74
CA CYS A 118 3.63 14.27 -2.74
C CYS A 118 2.65 15.30 -2.17
N THR A 119 1.61 14.86 -1.47
CA THR A 119 0.66 15.78 -0.84
C THR A 119 1.32 16.65 0.23
N ARG A 120 2.19 16.08 1.07
CA ARG A 120 2.93 16.86 2.07
C ARG A 120 3.83 17.92 1.43
N VAL A 121 4.68 17.50 0.49
CA VAL A 121 5.75 18.34 -0.07
C VAL A 121 5.21 19.35 -1.08
N ILE A 122 4.36 18.90 -2.00
CA ILE A 122 3.90 19.70 -3.14
C ILE A 122 2.58 20.40 -2.81
N ASP A 123 1.55 19.67 -2.39
CA ASP A 123 0.21 20.25 -2.22
C ASP A 123 0.10 21.11 -0.94
N ARG A 124 0.81 20.72 0.12
CA ARG A 124 0.78 21.37 1.43
C ARG A 124 2.03 22.21 1.70
N GLY A 125 2.95 22.30 0.73
CA GLY A 125 4.16 23.13 0.82
C GLY A 125 5.08 22.76 1.99
N ASN A 126 5.06 21.51 2.44
CA ASN A 126 5.79 21.01 3.61
C ASN A 126 5.49 21.72 4.94
N ASP A 127 4.38 22.45 5.05
CA ASP A 127 3.93 23.07 6.30
C ASP A 127 3.60 22.01 7.37
N PRO A 128 4.35 21.95 8.49
CA PRO A 128 4.13 20.96 9.55
C PRO A 128 2.73 21.01 10.16
N THR A 129 2.09 22.18 10.20
CA THR A 129 0.73 22.33 10.75
C THR A 129 -0.33 21.68 9.87
N ARG A 130 0.01 21.42 8.60
CA ARG A 130 -0.85 20.79 7.61
C ARG A 130 -0.46 19.34 7.36
N TYR A 131 0.44 18.74 8.14
CA TYR A 131 0.76 17.32 7.96
C TYR A 131 -0.46 16.43 8.16
N ALA A 132 -0.51 15.31 7.45
CA ALA A 132 -1.63 14.38 7.56
C ALA A 132 -1.65 13.77 8.96
N THR A 133 -2.84 13.69 9.55
CA THR A 133 -3.01 13.01 10.83
C THR A 133 -2.90 11.50 10.63
N GLU A 134 -2.59 10.77 11.70
CA GLU A 134 -2.58 9.31 11.65
C GLU A 134 -3.93 8.73 11.17
N ALA A 135 -5.05 9.28 11.65
CA ALA A 135 -6.38 8.86 11.21
C ALA A 135 -6.63 9.11 9.71
N GLU A 136 -6.15 10.24 9.17
CA GLU A 136 -6.24 10.53 7.74
C GLU A 136 -5.44 9.50 6.91
N LEU A 137 -4.19 9.25 7.31
CA LEU A 137 -3.29 8.29 6.65
C LEU A 137 -3.87 6.86 6.70
N HIS A 138 -4.32 6.45 7.88
CA HIS A 138 -4.95 5.16 8.13
C HIS A 138 -6.14 4.93 7.21
N ASN A 139 -7.12 5.85 7.24
CA ASN A 139 -8.36 5.68 6.49
C ASN A 139 -8.12 5.75 4.97
N LYS A 140 -7.19 6.58 4.51
CA LYS A 140 -6.79 6.62 3.09
C LYS A 140 -6.18 5.31 2.63
N TRP A 141 -5.27 4.74 3.41
CA TRP A 141 -4.66 3.45 3.08
C TRP A 141 -5.67 2.30 3.15
N LEU A 142 -6.53 2.29 4.18
CA LEU A 142 -7.59 1.31 4.32
C LEU A 142 -8.56 1.37 3.14
N HIS A 143 -8.91 2.58 2.69
CA HIS A 143 -9.71 2.76 1.47
C HIS A 143 -8.98 2.20 0.24
N CYS A 144 -7.68 2.45 0.09
CA CYS A 144 -6.86 1.95 -1.02
C CYS A 144 -6.90 0.41 -1.10
N ILE A 145 -6.63 -0.27 0.01
CA ILE A 145 -6.62 -1.74 0.06
C ILE A 145 -8.02 -2.32 -0.17
N ASN A 146 -9.07 -1.74 0.46
CA ASN A 146 -10.44 -2.19 0.26
C ASN A 146 -10.92 -1.98 -1.18
N SER A 147 -10.53 -0.88 -1.83
CA SER A 147 -10.83 -0.65 -3.24
C SER A 147 -10.14 -1.67 -4.15
N ARG A 148 -8.93 -2.11 -3.81
CA ARG A 148 -8.24 -3.19 -4.51
C ARG A 148 -8.95 -4.55 -4.35
N LEU A 149 -9.36 -4.88 -3.13
CA LEU A 149 -10.16 -6.08 -2.83
C LEU A 149 -11.46 -6.10 -3.65
N ARG A 150 -12.21 -4.99 -3.66
CA ARG A 150 -13.44 -4.84 -4.47
C ARG A 150 -13.19 -4.96 -5.96
N THR A 151 -12.10 -4.38 -6.45
CA THR A 151 -11.73 -4.49 -7.87
C THR A 151 -11.44 -5.94 -8.24
N ASP A 152 -10.69 -6.67 -7.41
CA ASP A 152 -10.39 -8.09 -7.65
C ASP A 152 -11.67 -8.93 -7.66
N ALA A 153 -12.57 -8.70 -6.72
CA ALA A 153 -13.84 -9.40 -6.64
C ALA A 153 -14.75 -9.10 -7.86
N LEU A 154 -14.89 -7.83 -8.24
CA LEU A 154 -15.65 -7.42 -9.42
C LEU A 154 -15.13 -8.11 -10.68
N LEU A 155 -13.81 -8.21 -10.83
CA LEU A 155 -13.19 -8.83 -11.99
C LEU A 155 -13.41 -10.34 -12.07
N THR A 156 -14.02 -10.98 -11.05
CA THR A 156 -14.42 -12.41 -11.14
C THR A 156 -15.74 -12.63 -11.88
N ASP A 157 -16.50 -11.58 -12.19
CA ASP A 157 -17.79 -11.69 -12.87
C ASP A 157 -17.62 -12.21 -14.31
N THR A 158 -17.92 -13.49 -14.50
CA THR A 158 -17.83 -14.17 -15.80
C THR A 158 -18.92 -13.72 -16.78
N LYS A 159 -20.06 -13.23 -16.29
CA LYS A 159 -21.12 -12.68 -17.16
C LYS A 159 -20.66 -11.37 -17.79
N LYS A 160 -19.95 -10.53 -17.03
CA LYS A 160 -19.46 -9.24 -17.50
C LYS A 160 -18.13 -9.33 -18.26
N TYR A 161 -17.19 -10.15 -17.80
CA TYR A 161 -15.81 -10.17 -18.31
C TYR A 161 -15.47 -11.41 -19.14
N GLY A 162 -16.37 -12.40 -19.23
CA GLY A 162 -16.19 -13.60 -20.05
C GLY A 162 -14.86 -14.31 -19.76
N SER A 163 -14.09 -14.59 -20.81
CA SER A 163 -12.77 -15.23 -20.72
C SER A 163 -11.69 -14.37 -20.06
N ARG A 164 -11.93 -13.07 -19.84
CA ARG A 164 -11.02 -12.15 -19.15
C ARG A 164 -11.30 -12.07 -17.65
N ALA A 165 -12.34 -12.75 -17.15
CA ALA A 165 -12.65 -12.79 -15.73
C ALA A 165 -11.51 -13.43 -14.94
N LEU A 166 -11.24 -12.91 -13.74
CA LEU A 166 -10.34 -13.51 -12.79
C LEU A 166 -10.94 -14.80 -12.23
N ASN A 167 -10.09 -15.81 -12.08
CA ASN A 167 -10.48 -17.04 -11.41
C ASN A 167 -10.86 -16.76 -9.94
N ILE A 168 -12.07 -17.16 -9.53
CA ILE A 168 -12.61 -16.94 -8.19
C ILE A 168 -11.69 -17.50 -7.10
N ARG A 169 -11.19 -18.74 -7.28
CA ARG A 169 -10.29 -19.39 -6.31
C ARG A 169 -8.99 -18.62 -6.13
N LYS A 170 -8.48 -18.00 -7.19
CA LYS A 170 -7.29 -17.12 -7.10
C LYS A 170 -7.57 -15.89 -6.22
N VAL A 171 -8.74 -15.26 -6.38
CA VAL A 171 -9.13 -14.10 -5.57
C VAL A 171 -9.36 -14.51 -4.11
N MET A 172 -10.07 -15.60 -3.86
CA MET A 172 -10.28 -16.14 -2.52
C MET A 172 -8.95 -16.46 -1.84
N ASN A 173 -8.07 -17.23 -2.48
CA ASN A 173 -6.75 -17.57 -1.92
C ASN A 173 -5.92 -16.30 -1.61
N THR A 174 -6.09 -15.23 -2.38
CA THR A 174 -5.42 -13.95 -2.11
C THR A 174 -5.91 -13.32 -0.82
N TRP A 175 -7.23 -13.21 -0.62
CA TRP A 175 -7.82 -12.37 0.43
C TRP A 175 -8.31 -13.12 1.67
N ASN A 176 -8.46 -14.45 1.62
CA ASN A 176 -8.84 -15.24 2.80
C ASN A 176 -7.84 -15.04 3.95
N GLY A 177 -8.31 -14.96 5.19
CA GLY A 177 -7.46 -14.69 6.37
C GLY A 177 -7.19 -13.21 6.63
N VAL A 178 -7.55 -12.30 5.72
CA VAL A 178 -7.39 -10.84 5.94
C VAL A 178 -8.69 -10.06 5.88
N LEU A 179 -9.82 -10.76 5.75
CA LEU A 179 -11.16 -10.16 5.73
C LEU A 179 -11.68 -9.92 7.14
N LYS A 180 -12.59 -8.96 7.24
CA LYS A 180 -13.33 -8.68 8.47
C LYS A 180 -14.37 -9.77 8.72
N ASP A 181 -14.55 -10.14 9.99
CA ASP A 181 -15.59 -11.06 10.48
C ASP A 181 -15.61 -12.42 9.73
N PRO A 182 -14.47 -13.16 9.66
CA PRO A 182 -14.34 -14.33 8.80
C PRO A 182 -15.35 -15.46 9.11
N GLU A 183 -15.81 -15.56 10.35
CA GLU A 183 -16.79 -16.55 10.81
C GLU A 183 -18.18 -16.36 10.19
N ASN A 184 -18.50 -15.15 9.75
CA ASN A 184 -19.79 -14.79 9.17
C ASN A 184 -19.74 -14.68 7.63
N LEU A 185 -18.60 -14.99 7.02
CA LEU A 185 -18.47 -14.96 5.56
C LEU A 185 -18.99 -16.29 4.98
N PRO A 186 -19.76 -16.24 3.88
CA PRO A 186 -20.12 -17.46 3.18
C PRO A 186 -18.87 -18.08 2.53
N ASP A 187 -18.96 -19.37 2.19
CA ASP A 187 -17.89 -20.10 1.52
C ASP A 187 -17.35 -19.39 0.28
N ILE A 188 -18.22 -18.72 -0.49
CA ILE A 188 -17.87 -17.92 -1.67
C ILE A 188 -18.29 -16.45 -1.45
N TRP A 189 -17.57 -15.75 -0.56
CA TRP A 189 -17.84 -14.34 -0.22
C TRP A 189 -17.72 -13.36 -1.39
N VAL A 190 -17.05 -13.73 -2.47
CA VAL A 190 -16.79 -12.87 -3.64
C VAL A 190 -18.09 -12.47 -4.37
N TRP A 191 -19.19 -13.20 -4.16
CA TRP A 191 -20.50 -12.94 -4.77
C TRP A 191 -21.39 -12.01 -3.94
N GLN A 192 -20.99 -11.65 -2.72
CA GLN A 192 -21.74 -10.72 -1.86
C GLN A 192 -21.13 -9.31 -1.92
N SER A 193 -21.92 -8.28 -1.58
CA SER A 193 -21.42 -6.92 -1.42
C SER A 193 -20.95 -6.68 0.02
N GLY A 194 -20.11 -5.66 0.23
CA GLY A 194 -19.81 -5.14 1.58
C GLY A 194 -18.59 -5.74 2.29
N PHE A 195 -17.81 -6.62 1.65
CA PHE A 195 -16.58 -7.14 2.25
C PHE A 195 -15.51 -6.05 2.44
N LEU A 196 -14.78 -6.16 3.56
CA LEU A 196 -13.71 -5.27 3.98
C LEU A 196 -12.54 -6.09 4.51
N VAL A 197 -11.33 -5.55 4.47
CA VAL A 197 -10.21 -6.10 5.23
C VAL A 197 -10.43 -5.90 6.74
N GLY A 198 -9.86 -6.79 7.56
CA GLY A 198 -10.12 -6.85 9.00
C GLY A 198 -9.51 -5.73 9.85
N ILE A 199 -8.98 -4.66 9.23
CA ILE A 199 -8.57 -3.44 9.94
C ILE A 199 -9.76 -2.46 9.97
N PRO A 200 -10.25 -2.06 11.15
CA PRO A 200 -11.35 -1.10 11.26
C PRO A 200 -10.88 0.33 10.98
N PRO A 201 -11.74 1.19 10.40
CA PRO A 201 -11.41 2.60 10.20
C PRO A 201 -11.27 3.32 11.54
N LEU A 202 -10.36 4.31 11.60
CA LEU A 202 -10.25 5.20 12.74
C LEU A 202 -11.29 6.32 12.63
N ARG A 203 -11.95 6.66 13.75
CA ARG A 203 -12.80 7.85 13.78
C ARG A 203 -11.93 9.09 13.58
N PRO A 204 -12.34 10.05 12.74
CA PRO A 204 -11.67 11.35 12.71
C PRO A 204 -11.66 11.90 14.13
N THR A 205 -10.53 12.46 14.57
CA THR A 205 -10.48 13.25 15.81
C THR A 205 -11.59 14.29 15.72
N GLY A 206 -12.58 14.18 16.61
CA GLY A 206 -13.77 15.01 16.59
C GLY A 206 -13.38 16.49 16.59
N ARG A 207 -14.05 17.27 15.74
CA ARG A 207 -14.23 18.69 15.98
C ARG A 207 -15.00 18.79 17.30
N ASN A 208 -14.29 18.97 18.41
CA ASN A 208 -14.88 19.56 19.60
C ASN A 208 -15.08 21.04 19.28
N GLN A 209 -16.27 21.37 18.77
CA GLN A 209 -16.88 22.69 18.89
C GLN A 209 -18.24 22.50 19.53
#